data_AF-A0A7C5MVW8-F1
#
_entry.id   AF-A0A7C5MVW8-F1
#
_cell.length_a   1.000
_cell.length_b   1.000
_cell.length_c   1.000
_cell.angle_alpha   90.00
_cell.angle_beta   90.00
_cell.angle_gamma   90.00
#
_symmetry.space_group_name_H-M   'P 1'
#
loop_
_entity.id
_entity.type
_entity.pdbx_description
1 polymer ?
#
loop_
_entity_poly.entity_id
_entity_poly.type
_entity_poly.pdbx_seq_one_letter_code
_entity_poly.pdbx_strand_id
1 'polypeptide(L)' 'DAYWMEYDLGHEECRSGSLADDLTDIYCELKQGLKLLDEQQADPGNILQRWRQGFRVHWGRHLVDAERHLYDLSIRGAL' A
#
# COMPACT_ATOMS: atom_id res chain seq x y z
N ASP A 1 -8.38 -4.67 -11.15
CA ASP A 1 -7.54 -4.17 -10.03
C ASP A 1 -7.26 -2.67 -10.16
N ALA A 2 -7.13 -2.14 -11.39
CA ALA A 2 -6.88 -0.71 -11.59
C ALA A 2 -8.04 0.23 -11.20
N TYR A 3 -7.71 1.39 -10.64
CA TYR A 3 -8.66 2.43 -10.21
C TYR A 3 -8.12 3.86 -10.43
N TRP A 4 -9.02 4.83 -10.36
CA TRP A 4 -8.72 6.24 -10.62
C TRP A 4 -8.07 6.92 -9.43
N MET A 5 -6.99 7.63 -9.69
CA MET A 5 -6.33 8.52 -8.74
C MET A 5 -6.73 9.98 -8.95
N GLU A 6 -6.51 10.82 -7.94
CA GLU A 6 -6.78 12.27 -8.03
C GLU A 6 -6.04 12.94 -9.21
N TYR A 7 -4.85 12.43 -9.55
CA TYR A 7 -4.01 12.95 -10.63
C TYR A 7 -4.42 12.45 -12.03
N ASP A 8 -5.32 11.45 -12.10
CA ASP A 8 -5.83 10.92 -13.36
C ASP A 8 -6.99 11.78 -13.92
N LEU A 9 -7.50 12.73 -13.13
CA LEU A 9 -8.58 13.62 -13.53
C LEU A 9 -8.19 14.43 -14.79
N GLY A 10 -8.97 14.26 -15.86
CA GLY A 10 -8.69 14.88 -17.17
C GLY A 10 -7.91 14.00 -18.15
N HIS A 11 -7.48 12.81 -17.73
CA HIS A 11 -6.83 11.81 -18.58
C HIS A 11 -7.73 10.57 -18.69
N GLU A 12 -8.75 10.62 -19.54
CA GLU A 12 -9.84 9.62 -19.64
C GLU A 12 -9.40 8.17 -19.94
N GLU A 13 -8.14 7.94 -20.29
CA GLU A 13 -7.61 6.62 -20.62
C GLU A 13 -6.63 6.05 -19.57
N CYS A 14 -6.24 6.82 -18.54
CA CYS A 14 -5.18 6.40 -17.61
C CYS A 14 -5.73 6.14 -16.20
N ARG A 15 -5.83 4.87 -15.79
CA ARG A 15 -6.05 4.48 -14.38
C ARG A 15 -4.72 4.09 -13.79
N SER A 16 -4.12 4.99 -13.02
CA SER A 16 -2.77 4.79 -12.49
C SER A 16 -2.75 4.03 -11.15
N GLY A 17 -3.86 4.00 -10.42
CA GLY A 17 -3.99 3.22 -9.19
C GLY A 17 -4.16 1.73 -9.46
N SER A 18 -3.60 0.87 -8.60
CA SER A 18 -3.64 -0.59 -8.75
C SER A 18 -3.70 -1.24 -7.37
N LEU A 19 -4.80 -1.95 -7.10
CA LEU A 19 -4.98 -2.65 -5.82
C LEU A 19 -3.90 -3.71 -5.57
N ALA A 20 -3.45 -4.37 -6.64
CA ALA A 20 -2.40 -5.38 -6.54
C ALA A 20 -1.06 -4.74 -6.15
N ASP A 21 -0.74 -3.58 -6.72
CA ASP A 21 0.49 -2.86 -6.40
C ASP A 21 0.44 -2.30 -4.97
N ASP A 22 -0.69 -1.70 -4.56
CA ASP A 22 -0.87 -1.20 -3.19
C ASP A 22 -0.60 -2.28 -2.15
N LEU A 23 -1.21 -3.46 -2.33
CA LEU A 23 -1.04 -4.58 -1.40
C LEU A 23 0.37 -5.16 -1.47
N THR A 24 0.99 -5.19 -2.66
CA THR A 24 2.35 -5.67 -2.85
C THR A 24 3.37 -4.77 -2.15
N ASP A 25 3.22 -3.45 -2.26
CA ASP A 25 4.12 -2.49 -1.63
C ASP A 25 4.04 -2.56 -0.10
N ILE A 26 2.83 -2.61 0.45
CA ILE A 26 2.60 -2.81 1.89
C ILE A 26 3.23 -4.13 2.35
N TYR A 27 2.96 -5.23 1.62
CA TYR A 27 3.47 -6.55 1.97
C TYR A 27 5.00 -6.58 1.94
N CYS A 28 5.62 -6.07 0.88
CA CYS A 28 7.07 -6.10 0.72
C CYS A 28 7.78 -5.35 1.84
N GLU A 29 7.30 -4.16 2.23
CA GLU A 29 7.92 -3.37 3.28
C GLU A 29 7.78 -4.03 4.67
N LEU A 30 6.59 -4.53 5.00
CA LEU A 30 6.37 -5.23 6.27
C LEU A 30 7.13 -6.56 6.32
N LYS A 31 7.10 -7.34 5.24
CA LYS A 31 7.78 -8.64 5.18
C LYS A 31 9.30 -8.48 5.29
N GLN A 32 9.87 -7.45 4.68
CA GLN A 32 11.29 -7.14 4.81
C GLN A 32 11.67 -6.85 6.26
N GLY A 33 10.89 -6.02 6.97
CA GLY A 33 11.13 -5.72 8.38
C GLY A 33 11.03 -6.96 9.28
N LEU A 34 10.02 -7.81 9.04
CA LEU A 34 9.86 -9.08 9.76
C LEU A 34 11.04 -10.02 9.54
N LYS A 35 11.53 -10.14 8.30
CA LYS A 35 12.72 -10.94 7.99
C LYS A 35 13.95 -10.46 8.76
N LEU A 36 14.15 -9.14 8.87
CA LEU A 36 15.27 -8.57 9.62
C LEU A 36 15.19 -8.86 11.13
N LEU A 37 13.97 -8.91 11.69
CA LEU A 37 13.72 -9.31 13.07
C LEU A 37 14.04 -10.79 13.28
N ASP A 38 13.51 -11.67 12.42
CA ASP A 38 13.67 -13.13 12.53
C ASP A 38 15.15 -13.53 12.42
N GLU A 39 15.88 -12.88 11.51
CA GLU A 39 17.31 -13.13 11.28
C GLU A 39 18.22 -12.36 12.26
N GLN A 40 17.66 -11.59 13.20
CA GLN A 40 18.38 -10.77 14.19
C GLN A 40 19.41 -9.81 13.56
N GLN A 41 19.13 -9.32 12.35
CA GLN A 41 20.04 -8.49 11.57
C GLN A 41 19.91 -6.99 11.84
N ALA A 42 18.86 -6.57 12.56
CA ALA A 42 18.69 -5.18 12.94
C ALA A 42 17.96 -5.06 14.28
N ASP A 43 18.25 -3.96 14.98
CA ASP A 43 17.55 -3.59 16.19
C ASP A 43 16.04 -3.41 15.93
N PRO A 44 15.16 -4.01 16.76
CA PRO A 44 13.71 -3.87 16.59
C PRO A 44 13.21 -2.42 16.59
N GLY A 45 13.84 -1.53 17.36
CA GLY A 45 13.50 -0.11 17.40
C GLY A 45 13.75 0.58 16.06
N ASN A 46 14.87 0.27 15.40
CA ASN A 46 15.17 0.78 14.07
C ASN A 46 14.17 0.27 13.01
N ILE A 47 13.76 -1.00 13.08
CA ILE A 47 12.77 -1.57 12.16
C ILE A 47 11.40 -0.90 12.36
N LEU A 48 10.98 -0.73 13.61
CA LEU A 48 9.75 -0.02 13.94
C LEU A 48 9.78 1.44 13.45
N GLN A 49 10.90 2.13 13.62
CA GLN A 49 11.07 3.48 13.11
C GLN A 49 10.95 3.53 11.59
N ARG A 50 11.55 2.56 10.88
CA ARG A 50 11.43 2.45 9.42
C ARG A 50 9.99 2.25 8.98
N TRP A 51 9.26 1.31 9.58
CA TRP A 51 7.83 1.12 9.27
C TRP A 51 7.00 2.38 9.53
N ARG A 52 7.23 3.07 10.66
CA ARG A 52 6.52 4.33 10.95
C ARG A 52 6.84 5.41 9.91
N GLN A 53 8.08 5.48 9.44
CA GLN A 53 8.46 6.42 8.40
C GLN A 53 7.82 6.05 7.06
N GLY A 54 7.97 4.80 6.62
CA GLY A 54 7.38 4.31 5.37
C GLY A 54 5.87 4.43 5.35
N PHE A 55 5.19 4.21 6.49
CA PHE A 55 3.75 4.42 6.60
C PHE A 55 3.40 5.89 6.29
N ARG A 56 4.13 6.82 6.90
CA ARG A 56 3.85 8.26 6.78
C ARG A 56 4.12 8.81 5.38
N VAL A 57 5.09 8.24 4.64
CA VAL A 57 5.53 8.82 3.36
C VAL A 57 5.18 7.97 2.14
N HIS A 58 4.73 6.73 2.32
CA HIS A 58 4.54 5.77 1.25
C HIS A 58 3.31 4.88 1.49
N TRP A 59 3.48 3.71 2.12
CA TRP A 59 2.45 2.66 2.15
C TRP A 59 1.19 3.00 2.94
N GLY A 60 1.20 4.05 3.76
CA GLY A 60 -0.03 4.57 4.38
C GLY A 60 -1.00 5.17 3.36
N ARG A 61 -0.51 5.76 2.26
CA ARG A 61 -1.39 6.24 1.17
C ARG A 61 -1.96 5.05 0.39
N HIS A 62 -1.12 4.09 0.03
CA HIS A 62 -1.54 2.84 -0.61
C HIS A 62 -2.60 2.09 0.20
N LEU A 63 -2.48 2.05 1.53
CA LEU A 63 -3.51 1.44 2.39
C LEU A 63 -4.88 2.13 2.22
N VAL A 64 -4.91 3.46 2.32
CA VAL A 64 -6.16 4.23 2.19
C VAL A 64 -6.77 4.07 0.79
N ASP A 65 -5.94 4.03 -0.24
CA ASP A 65 -6.41 3.91 -1.62
C ASP A 65 -6.93 2.49 -1.92
N ALA A 66 -6.26 1.45 -1.42
CA ALA A 66 -6.72 0.08 -1.46
C ALA A 66 -8.04 -0.12 -0.70
N GLU A 67 -8.17 0.40 0.52
CA GLU A 67 -9.41 0.34 1.31
C GLU A 67 -10.58 0.99 0.58
N ARG A 68 -10.36 2.17 0.00
CA ARG A 68 -11.38 2.86 -0.79
C ARG A 68 -11.81 2.02 -2.00
N HIS A 69 -10.85 1.46 -2.74
CA HIS A 69 -11.17 0.66 -3.91
C HIS A 69 -11.93 -0.62 -3.56
N LEU A 70 -11.52 -1.31 -2.49
CA LEU A 70 -12.24 -2.48 -1.98
C LEU A 70 -13.67 -2.14 -1.57
N TYR A 71 -13.86 -1.03 -0.85
CA TYR A 71 -15.21 -0.56 -0.51
C TYR A 71 -16.06 -0.31 -1.77
N ASP A 72 -15.50 0.36 -2.78
CA ASP A 72 -16.17 0.63 -4.05
C ASP A 72 -16.57 -0.65 -4.80
N LEU A 73 -15.71 -1.68 -4.79
CA LEU A 73 -16.04 -2.99 -5.36
C LEU A 73 -17.18 -3.67 -4.58
N SER A 74 -17.17 -3.54 -3.25
CA SER A 74 -18.16 -4.15 -2.35
C SER A 74 -19.56 -3.60 -2.63
N ILE A 75 -19.70 -2.27 -2.67
CA ILE A 75 -20.98 -1.62 -2.94
C ILE A 75 -21.50 -1.87 -4.37
N ARG A 76 -20.62 -2.23 -5.30
CA ARG A 76 -20.95 -2.59 -6.69
C ARG A 76 -21.23 -4.08 -6.87
N GLY A 77 -21.05 -4.91 -5.84
CA GLY A 77 -21.18 -6.37 -5.92
C GLY A 77 -20.14 -7.03 -6.83
N ALA A 78 -18.96 -6.42 -6.95
CA ALA A 78 -17.87 -6.85 -7.83
C ALA A 78 -16.63 -7.32 -7.05
N LEU A 79 -16.83 -7.69 -5.78
CA LEU A 79 -15.81 -8.18 -4.86
C LEU A 79 -15.75 -9.71 -4.87
#